data_AF-A0ABD2CNS1-F1
#
_entry.id   AF-A0ABD2CNS1-F1
#
_cell.length_a   1.000
_cell.length_b   1.000
_cell.length_c   1.000
_cell.angle_alpha   90.00
_cell.angle_beta   90.00
_cell.angle_gamma   90.00
#
_symmetry.space_group_name_H-M   'P 1'
#
loop_
_entity.id
_entity.type
_entity.pdbx_description
1 polymer ?
#
loop_
_entity_poly.entity_id
_entity_poly.type
_entity_poly.pdbx_seq_one_letter_code
_entity_poly.pdbx_strand_id
1 'polypeptide(L)'
;MDISKIQIAIVLFVIGKYYNIVKSIITPFEKSKQKYSSNQCILKQKSVETMSHKEILLKLYEAADKCYMKVYALRCIRLTNYCPYLINIPHGPDGYTPFHKVCFHGNTCLIEYMLAKGANPFLTTYTGENAICMALYFFLNHPNNNDFTCLDILCETGCHLDISNIHYDIFLKAALNNHNKLLTEWILVHNKINTLSRSYSEP
;
A
#
# COMPACT_ATOMS: atom_id res chain seq x y z
N MET A 1 -36.90 30.67 2.52
CA MET A 1 -36.37 29.54 1.75
C MET A 1 -35.20 28.98 2.55
N ASP A 2 -35.38 27.78 3.09
CA ASP A 2 -34.61 27.29 4.25
C ASP A 2 -33.29 26.65 3.79
N ILE A 3 -32.18 27.38 3.98
CA ILE A 3 -30.83 27.03 3.50
C ILE A 3 -30.37 25.66 4.05
N SER A 4 -30.85 25.29 5.24
CA SER A 4 -30.60 24.01 5.90
C SER A 4 -31.12 22.80 5.10
N LYS A 5 -32.27 22.92 4.44
CA LYS A 5 -32.88 21.84 3.63
C LYS A 5 -32.13 21.62 2.32
N ILE A 6 -31.56 22.68 1.74
CA ILE A 6 -30.77 22.61 0.51
C ILE A 6 -29.44 21.89 0.78
N GLN A 7 -28.80 22.18 1.91
CA GLN A 7 -27.52 21.56 2.29
C GLN A 7 -27.67 20.05 2.57
N ILE A 8 -28.74 19.65 3.24
CA ILE A 8 -29.07 18.23 3.48
C ILE A 8 -29.37 17.51 2.15
N ALA A 9 -30.10 18.15 1.23
CA ALA A 9 -30.40 17.58 -0.08
C ALA A 9 -29.14 17.35 -0.93
N ILE A 10 -28.16 18.26 -0.87
CA ILE A 10 -26.87 18.11 -1.56
C ILE A 10 -26.06 16.95 -0.96
N VAL A 11 -26.00 16.83 0.37
CA VAL A 11 -25.29 15.74 1.04
C VAL A 11 -25.91 14.37 0.69
N LEU A 12 -27.24 14.26 0.72
CA LEU A 12 -27.93 13.02 0.33
C LEU A 12 -27.74 12.68 -1.15
N PHE A 13 -27.69 13.69 -2.02
CA PHE A 13 -27.41 13.51 -3.45
C PHE A 13 -25.99 12.99 -3.72
N VAL A 14 -24.99 13.53 -3.01
CA VAL A 14 -23.59 13.09 -3.10
C VAL A 14 -23.44 11.66 -2.58
N ILE A 15 -24.04 11.33 -1.44
CA ILE A 15 -24.04 9.96 -0.88
C ILE A 15 -24.73 8.98 -1.84
N GLY A 16 -25.85 9.38 -2.45
CA GLY A 16 -26.55 8.56 -3.44
C GLY A 16 -25.72 8.29 -4.68
N LYS A 17 -24.96 9.28 -5.17
CA LYS A 17 -24.01 9.06 -6.28
C LYS A 17 -22.86 8.17 -5.89
N TYR A 18 -22.28 8.36 -4.70
CA TYR A 18 -21.20 7.51 -4.19
C TYR A 18 -21.65 6.05 -4.04
N TYR A 19 -22.84 5.81 -3.48
CA TYR A 19 -23.44 4.48 -3.36
C TYR A 19 -23.66 3.81 -4.72
N ASN A 20 -24.13 4.56 -5.73
CA ASN A 20 -24.35 4.02 -7.07
C ASN A 20 -23.05 3.69 -7.81
N ILE A 21 -22.00 4.50 -7.64
CA ILE A 21 -20.66 4.23 -8.19
C ILE A 21 -20.07 2.96 -7.55
N VAL A 22 -20.12 2.86 -6.22
CA VAL A 22 -19.66 1.67 -5.48
C VAL A 22 -20.44 0.43 -5.92
N LYS A 23 -21.77 0.54 -6.07
CA LYS A 23 -22.61 -0.57 -6.53
C LYS A 23 -22.35 -0.97 -7.99
N SER A 24 -22.02 -0.03 -8.88
CA SER A 24 -21.67 -0.35 -10.27
C SER A 24 -20.28 -0.99 -10.41
N ILE A 25 -19.38 -0.81 -9.43
CA ILE A 25 -18.07 -1.46 -9.37
C ILE A 25 -18.18 -2.87 -8.76
N ILE A 26 -19.02 -3.04 -7.73
CA ILE A 26 -19.20 -4.33 -7.04
C ILE A 26 -19.98 -5.35 -7.90
N THR A 27 -20.98 -4.90 -8.65
CA THR A 27 -21.86 -5.81 -9.43
C THR A 27 -21.15 -6.58 -10.56
N PRO A 28 -20.18 -6.03 -11.31
CA PRO A 28 -19.35 -6.81 -12.24
C PRO A 28 -18.39 -7.76 -11.50
N PHE A 29 -17.88 -7.38 -10.34
CA PHE A 29 -16.96 -8.20 -9.54
C PHE A 29 -17.65 -9.48 -9.03
N GLU A 30 -18.90 -9.39 -8.57
CA GLU A 30 -19.67 -10.58 -8.13
C GLU A 30 -19.99 -11.54 -9.28
N LYS A 31 -20.31 -11.04 -10.48
CA LYS A 31 -20.53 -11.87 -11.67
C LYS A 31 -19.27 -12.61 -12.12
N SER A 32 -18.09 -12.01 -11.94
CA SER A 32 -16.81 -12.66 -12.24
C SER A 32 -16.51 -13.84 -11.30
N LYS A 33 -16.98 -13.78 -10.05
CA LYS A 33 -16.80 -14.82 -9.02
C LYS A 33 -17.51 -16.13 -9.38
N GLN A 34 -18.65 -16.05 -10.09
CA GLN A 34 -19.45 -17.21 -10.47
C GLN A 34 -18.85 -18.01 -11.64
N LYS A 35 -18.14 -17.37 -12.58
CA LYS A 35 -17.56 -18.06 -13.76
C LYS A 35 -16.21 -18.72 -13.48
N TYR A 36 -15.48 -18.22 -12.48
CA TYR A 36 -14.18 -18.79 -12.04
C TYR A 36 -14.30 -19.84 -10.93
N SER A 37 -15.48 -20.05 -10.36
CA SER A 37 -15.66 -20.95 -9.21
C SER A 37 -15.67 -22.45 -9.58
N SER A 38 -15.83 -22.83 -10.84
CA SER A 38 -16.17 -24.23 -11.14
C SER A 38 -14.98 -25.13 -11.48
N ASN A 39 -13.87 -24.65 -12.04
CA ASN A 39 -12.85 -25.57 -12.61
C ASN A 39 -11.38 -25.33 -12.23
N GLN A 40 -11.06 -24.47 -11.24
CA GLN A 40 -9.65 -24.27 -10.81
C GLN A 40 -9.41 -24.25 -9.28
N CYS A 41 -10.45 -24.32 -8.44
CA CYS A 41 -10.28 -24.21 -6.98
C CYS A 41 -9.92 -25.51 -6.24
N ILE A 42 -10.16 -26.69 -6.81
CA ILE A 42 -10.04 -27.95 -6.06
C ILE A 42 -8.58 -28.43 -5.90
N LEU A 43 -7.65 -28.03 -6.78
CA LEU A 43 -6.29 -28.60 -6.80
C LEU A 43 -5.23 -27.88 -5.91
N LYS A 44 -5.57 -26.85 -5.11
CA LYS A 44 -4.58 -26.15 -4.23
C LYS A 44 -5.06 -25.71 -2.84
N GLN A 45 -6.24 -26.12 -2.37
CA GLN A 45 -6.74 -25.72 -1.03
C GLN A 45 -6.17 -26.59 0.10
N LYS A 46 -5.93 -27.88 -0.15
CA LYS A 46 -5.54 -28.87 0.88
C LYS A 46 -4.17 -28.65 1.54
N SER A 47 -3.33 -27.74 1.04
CA SER A 47 -1.94 -27.54 1.53
C SER A 47 -1.72 -26.32 2.41
N VAL A 48 -2.70 -25.44 2.58
CA VAL A 48 -2.60 -24.27 3.48
C VAL A 48 -3.23 -24.55 4.84
N GLU A 49 -4.26 -25.40 4.89
CA GLU A 49 -5.02 -25.76 6.10
C GLU A 49 -4.19 -26.53 7.14
N THR A 50 -3.08 -27.15 6.73
CA THR A 50 -2.17 -27.91 7.61
C THR A 50 -0.93 -27.13 8.05
N MET A 51 -0.78 -25.87 7.61
CA MET A 51 0.44 -25.11 7.83
C MET A 51 0.43 -24.33 9.14
N SER A 52 1.56 -24.31 9.83
CA SER A 52 1.78 -23.44 10.98
C SER A 52 1.84 -21.96 10.58
N HIS A 53 1.52 -21.06 11.50
CA HIS A 53 1.64 -19.61 11.29
C HIS A 53 3.03 -19.18 10.83
N LYS A 54 4.08 -19.84 11.33
CA LYS A 54 5.47 -19.56 10.96
C LYS A 54 5.73 -19.88 9.48
N GLU A 55 5.22 -21.00 8.99
CA GLU A 55 5.39 -21.37 7.59
C GLU A 55 4.54 -20.50 6.65
N ILE A 56 3.33 -20.11 7.08
CA ILE A 56 2.49 -19.17 6.33
C ILE A 56 3.21 -17.82 6.22
N LEU A 57 3.79 -17.33 7.32
CA LEU A 57 4.58 -16.10 7.35
C LEU A 57 5.74 -16.19 6.35
N LEU A 58 6.56 -17.25 6.40
CA LEU A 58 7.67 -17.46 5.47
C LEU A 58 7.22 -17.46 4.00
N LYS A 59 6.12 -18.15 3.70
CA LYS A 59 5.54 -18.18 2.35
C LYS A 59 4.98 -16.83 1.90
N LEU A 60 4.44 -16.04 2.84
CA LEU A 60 3.94 -14.69 2.57
C LEU A 60 5.10 -13.74 2.28
N TYR A 61 6.19 -13.81 3.05
CA TYR A 61 7.43 -13.09 2.77
C TYR A 61 8.00 -13.41 1.40
N GLU A 62 8.17 -14.70 1.10
CA GLU A 62 8.68 -15.14 -0.20
C GLU A 62 7.82 -14.60 -1.35
N ALA A 63 6.49 -14.61 -1.17
CA ALA A 63 5.57 -14.09 -2.16
C ALA A 63 5.64 -12.57 -2.30
N ALA A 64 5.82 -11.84 -1.20
CA ALA A 64 5.93 -10.39 -1.20
C ALA A 64 7.23 -9.93 -1.87
N ASP A 65 8.35 -10.60 -1.57
CA ASP A 65 9.68 -10.36 -2.15
C ASP A 65 9.78 -10.69 -3.66
N LYS A 66 8.80 -11.46 -4.18
CA LYS A 66 8.70 -11.80 -5.60
C LYS A 66 7.46 -11.22 -6.25
N CYS A 67 6.80 -10.25 -5.63
CA CYS A 67 5.47 -9.80 -6.04
C CYS A 67 5.45 -9.04 -7.38
N TYR A 68 6.61 -8.67 -7.93
CA TYR A 68 6.75 -8.22 -9.32
C TYR A 68 6.33 -9.28 -10.35
N MET A 69 6.29 -10.57 -9.96
CA MET A 69 5.72 -11.65 -10.73
C MET A 69 4.26 -11.90 -10.33
N LYS A 70 3.34 -11.88 -11.32
CA LYS A 70 1.89 -12.04 -11.12
C LYS A 70 1.50 -13.26 -10.26
N VAL A 71 2.18 -14.40 -10.42
CA VAL A 71 1.90 -15.63 -9.65
C VAL A 71 2.13 -15.42 -8.16
N TYR A 72 3.16 -14.66 -7.79
CA TYR A 72 3.49 -14.38 -6.39
C TYR A 72 2.63 -13.26 -5.82
N ALA A 73 2.23 -12.26 -6.61
CA ALA A 73 1.22 -11.28 -6.18
C ALA A 73 -0.12 -11.97 -5.84
N LEU A 74 -0.58 -12.90 -6.67
CA LEU A 74 -1.77 -13.71 -6.37
C LEU A 74 -1.59 -14.59 -5.13
N ARG A 75 -0.37 -15.10 -4.90
CA ARG A 75 -0.03 -15.87 -3.70
C ARG A 75 -0.08 -15.00 -2.44
N CYS A 76 0.40 -13.74 -2.51
CA CYS A 76 0.25 -12.76 -1.43
C CYS A 76 -1.22 -12.57 -1.07
N ILE A 77 -2.07 -12.25 -2.06
CA ILE A 77 -3.51 -12.05 -1.86
C ILE A 77 -4.15 -13.25 -1.15
N ARG A 78 -3.82 -14.47 -1.56
CA ARG A 78 -4.32 -15.71 -0.97
C ARG A 78 -3.88 -15.89 0.48
N LEU A 79 -2.59 -15.72 0.77
CA LEU A 79 -2.03 -15.92 2.11
C LEU A 79 -2.49 -14.82 3.08
N THR A 80 -2.56 -13.57 2.61
CA THR A 80 -3.12 -12.44 3.35
C THR A 80 -4.59 -12.65 3.70
N ASN A 81 -5.40 -13.22 2.80
CA ASN A 81 -6.79 -13.55 3.13
C ASN A 81 -6.91 -14.68 4.17
N TYR A 82 -5.95 -15.60 4.16
CA TYR A 82 -5.96 -16.74 5.08
C TYR A 82 -5.53 -16.33 6.49
N CYS A 83 -4.44 -15.56 6.63
CA CYS A 83 -3.92 -15.07 7.91
C CYS A 83 -3.53 -13.58 7.81
N PRO A 84 -4.48 -12.63 7.94
CA PRO A 84 -4.22 -11.20 7.71
C PRO A 84 -3.30 -10.54 8.75
N TYR A 85 -3.29 -11.01 9.99
CA TYR A 85 -2.41 -10.46 11.06
C TYR A 85 -0.92 -10.66 10.76
N LEU A 86 -0.55 -11.61 9.91
CA LEU A 86 0.84 -11.87 9.54
C LEU A 86 1.46 -10.76 8.66
N ILE A 87 0.65 -9.90 8.05
CA ILE A 87 1.11 -8.79 7.19
C ILE A 87 1.98 -7.79 7.97
N ASN A 88 1.81 -7.71 9.28
CA ASN A 88 2.49 -6.74 10.15
C ASN A 88 3.63 -7.36 10.97
N ILE A 89 3.91 -8.66 10.81
CA ILE A 89 4.93 -9.35 11.63
C ILE A 89 6.29 -9.22 10.95
N PRO A 90 7.29 -8.57 11.56
CA PRO A 90 8.62 -8.43 10.97
C PRO A 90 9.37 -9.77 10.91
N HIS A 91 10.29 -9.89 9.95
CA HIS A 91 11.06 -11.10 9.69
C HIS A 91 12.43 -10.77 9.11
N GLY A 92 13.38 -11.66 9.38
CA GLY A 92 14.74 -11.52 8.91
C GLY A 92 15.56 -10.53 9.77
N PRO A 93 16.84 -10.36 9.43
CA PRO A 93 17.79 -9.58 10.21
C PRO A 93 17.51 -8.08 10.17
N ASP A 94 16.79 -7.58 9.16
CA ASP A 94 16.51 -6.15 8.97
C ASP A 94 15.12 -5.74 9.50
N GLY A 95 14.31 -6.71 9.92
CA GLY A 95 12.97 -6.43 10.45
C GLY A 95 11.95 -5.97 9.39
N TYR A 96 12.14 -6.31 8.12
CA TYR A 96 11.11 -6.07 7.09
C TYR A 96 9.82 -6.78 7.47
N THR A 97 8.65 -6.22 7.09
CA THR A 97 7.33 -6.87 7.11
C THR A 97 7.03 -7.39 5.70
N PRO A 98 6.04 -8.29 5.48
CA PRO A 98 5.61 -8.59 4.12
C PRO A 98 5.14 -7.33 3.38
N PHE A 99 4.53 -6.38 4.09
CA PHE A 99 4.11 -5.11 3.51
C PHE A 99 5.29 -4.23 3.06
N HIS A 100 6.39 -4.19 3.82
CA HIS A 100 7.63 -3.53 3.39
C HIS A 100 8.14 -4.07 2.05
N LYS A 101 8.12 -5.40 1.87
CA LYS A 101 8.53 -6.04 0.62
C LYS A 101 7.63 -5.68 -0.55
N VAL A 102 6.31 -5.63 -0.34
CA VAL A 102 5.37 -5.17 -1.38
C VAL A 102 5.62 -3.72 -1.77
N CYS A 103 5.87 -2.84 -0.80
CA CYS A 103 6.18 -1.43 -1.04
C CYS A 103 7.50 -1.26 -1.80
N PHE A 104 8.53 -2.05 -1.48
CA PHE A 104 9.82 -2.05 -2.19
C PHE A 104 9.72 -2.38 -3.69
N HIS A 105 8.68 -3.10 -4.09
CA HIS A 105 8.43 -3.41 -5.50
C HIS A 105 7.43 -2.45 -6.17
N GLY A 106 6.99 -1.40 -5.47
CA GLY A 106 6.08 -0.38 -6.03
C GLY A 106 4.77 -0.95 -6.57
N ASN A 107 4.32 -2.11 -6.06
CA ASN A 107 3.13 -2.78 -6.59
C ASN A 107 1.85 -2.13 -6.06
N THR A 108 1.43 -1.03 -6.69
CA THR A 108 0.29 -0.18 -6.28
C THR A 108 -0.95 -1.00 -5.91
N CYS A 109 -1.40 -1.90 -6.79
CA CYS A 109 -2.59 -2.72 -6.53
C CYS A 109 -2.46 -3.61 -5.28
N LEU A 110 -1.26 -4.16 -5.04
CA LEU A 110 -1.03 -5.01 -3.87
C LEU A 110 -0.86 -4.19 -2.59
N ILE A 111 -0.30 -2.97 -2.70
CA ILE A 111 -0.23 -2.01 -1.60
C ILE A 111 -1.64 -1.65 -1.14
N GLU A 112 -2.50 -1.17 -2.03
CA GLU A 112 -3.91 -0.85 -1.73
C GLU A 112 -4.62 -2.04 -1.08
N TYR A 113 -4.44 -3.22 -1.67
CA TYR A 113 -5.05 -4.44 -1.18
C TYR A 113 -4.60 -4.79 0.24
N MET A 114 -3.30 -4.72 0.54
CA MET A 114 -2.78 -5.03 1.87
C MET A 114 -3.17 -3.97 2.90
N LEU A 115 -3.20 -2.68 2.54
CA LEU A 115 -3.74 -1.61 3.38
C LEU A 115 -5.20 -1.89 3.75
N ALA A 116 -6.03 -2.25 2.77
CA ALA A 116 -7.42 -2.64 3.00
C ALA A 116 -7.57 -3.91 3.88
N LYS A 117 -6.50 -4.68 4.07
CA LYS A 117 -6.44 -5.86 4.94
C LYS A 117 -5.79 -5.58 6.30
N GLY A 118 -5.52 -4.31 6.61
CA GLY A 118 -4.95 -3.89 7.90
C GLY A 118 -3.43 -3.89 7.95
N ALA A 119 -2.75 -3.80 6.81
CA ALA A 119 -1.33 -3.50 6.80
C ALA A 119 -1.07 -2.16 7.48
N ASN A 120 -0.06 -2.11 8.35
CA ASN A 120 0.34 -0.91 9.05
C ASN A 120 1.53 -0.25 8.33
N PRO A 121 1.34 0.89 7.64
CA PRO A 121 2.42 1.57 6.91
C PRO A 121 3.41 2.31 7.82
N PHE A 122 3.09 2.47 9.10
CA PHE A 122 3.92 3.18 10.08
C PHE A 122 4.96 2.29 10.76
N LEU A 123 4.87 0.96 10.59
CA LEU A 123 5.91 0.06 11.09
C LEU A 123 7.23 0.40 10.41
N THR A 124 8.31 0.32 11.16
CA THR A 124 9.65 0.57 10.66
C THR A 124 10.50 -0.70 10.68
N THR A 125 11.43 -0.81 9.75
CA THR A 125 12.57 -1.73 9.82
C THR A 125 13.44 -1.41 11.04
N TYR A 126 14.42 -2.26 11.34
CA TYR A 126 15.38 -1.98 12.42
C TYR A 126 16.27 -0.76 12.15
N THR A 127 16.38 -0.35 10.88
CA THR A 127 17.06 0.86 10.40
C THR A 127 16.12 2.08 10.32
N GLY A 128 14.86 1.95 10.72
CA GLY A 128 13.92 3.07 10.80
C GLY A 128 13.20 3.40 9.48
N GLU A 129 13.20 2.51 8.50
CA GLU A 129 12.52 2.72 7.21
C GLU A 129 11.07 2.28 7.32
N ASN A 130 10.14 3.17 7.00
CA ASN A 130 8.71 2.86 6.94
C ASN A 130 8.28 2.48 5.51
N ALA A 131 6.97 2.28 5.29
CA ALA A 131 6.45 1.88 3.98
C ALA A 131 6.80 2.88 2.85
N ILE A 132 6.82 4.19 3.13
CA ILE A 132 7.17 5.20 2.11
C ILE A 132 8.64 5.14 1.74
N CYS A 133 9.54 4.92 2.71
CA CYS A 133 10.95 4.70 2.44
C CYS A 133 11.14 3.52 1.48
N MET A 134 10.44 2.42 1.72
CA MET A 134 10.50 1.24 0.84
C MET A 134 10.04 1.56 -0.58
N ALA A 135 8.93 2.27 -0.75
CA ALA A 135 8.44 2.67 -2.06
C ALA A 135 9.39 3.66 -2.76
N LEU A 136 10.06 4.55 -2.04
CA LEU A 136 11.04 5.47 -2.64
C LEU A 136 12.25 4.73 -3.24
N TYR A 137 12.73 3.66 -2.59
CA TYR A 137 13.78 2.82 -3.18
C TYR A 137 13.37 2.23 -4.54
N PHE A 138 12.10 1.88 -4.73
CA PHE A 138 11.61 1.39 -6.01
C PHE A 138 11.85 2.40 -7.14
N PHE A 139 11.47 3.67 -6.93
CA PHE A 139 11.63 4.73 -7.93
C PHE A 139 13.09 5.15 -8.15
N LEU A 140 13.92 5.07 -7.10
CA LEU A 140 15.37 5.25 -7.28
C LEU A 140 15.99 4.18 -8.18
N ASN A 141 15.52 2.93 -8.08
CA ASN A 141 15.98 1.82 -8.91
C ASN A 141 15.32 1.79 -10.31
N HIS A 142 14.20 2.50 -10.49
CA HIS A 142 13.45 2.58 -11.74
C HIS A 142 13.19 4.05 -12.11
N PRO A 143 14.22 4.84 -12.45
CA PRO A 143 14.10 6.30 -12.61
C PRO A 143 13.20 6.74 -13.76
N ASN A 144 12.87 5.85 -14.69
CA ASN A 144 11.93 6.11 -15.79
C ASN A 144 10.46 5.90 -15.38
N ASN A 145 10.21 5.35 -14.19
CA ASN A 145 8.85 5.19 -13.67
C ASN A 145 8.44 6.49 -12.97
N ASN A 146 7.40 7.13 -13.53
CA ASN A 146 6.86 8.40 -13.05
C ASN A 146 5.46 8.24 -12.45
N ASP A 147 4.99 7.00 -12.29
CA ASP A 147 3.71 6.69 -11.65
C ASP A 147 3.89 6.67 -10.13
N PHE A 148 3.77 7.83 -9.50
CA PHE A 148 3.89 7.99 -8.05
C PHE A 148 2.60 7.65 -7.28
N THR A 149 1.60 7.06 -7.94
CA THR A 149 0.31 6.72 -7.32
C THR A 149 0.49 5.93 -6.02
N CYS A 150 1.43 4.99 -5.96
CA CYS A 150 1.67 4.22 -4.72
C CYS A 150 2.24 5.06 -3.58
N LEU A 151 3.04 6.10 -3.87
CA LEU A 151 3.52 7.04 -2.86
C LEU A 151 2.38 7.91 -2.35
N ASP A 152 1.53 8.38 -3.25
CA ASP A 152 0.37 9.21 -2.90
C ASP A 152 -0.59 8.44 -1.99
N ILE A 153 -0.91 7.18 -2.31
CA ILE A 153 -1.71 6.29 -1.45
C ILE A 153 -1.09 6.13 -0.06
N LEU A 154 0.23 5.95 0.03
CA LEU A 154 0.90 5.82 1.32
C LEU A 154 0.85 7.15 2.10
N CYS A 155 1.05 8.29 1.45
CA CYS A 155 0.90 9.61 2.04
C CYS A 155 -0.52 9.85 2.57
N GLU A 156 -1.55 9.42 1.83
CA GLU A 156 -2.96 9.54 2.25
C GLU A 156 -3.27 8.78 3.54
N THR A 157 -2.51 7.72 3.86
CA THR A 157 -2.63 7.05 5.15
C THR A 157 -2.06 7.87 6.33
N GLY A 158 -1.36 8.98 6.05
CA GLY A 158 -0.57 9.75 7.01
C GLY A 158 0.87 9.24 7.17
N CYS A 159 1.26 8.20 6.44
CA CYS A 159 2.65 7.72 6.42
C CYS A 159 3.50 8.71 5.62
N HIS A 160 4.39 9.43 6.30
CA HIS A 160 5.24 10.44 5.67
C HIS A 160 6.72 10.10 5.82
N LEU A 161 7.53 10.70 4.95
CA LEU A 161 8.98 10.66 5.08
C LEU A 161 9.40 11.59 6.21
N ASP A 162 10.05 11.03 7.24
CA ASP A 162 10.52 11.83 8.36
C ASP A 162 11.74 12.67 7.95
N ILE A 163 11.59 13.99 8.09
CA ILE A 163 12.57 14.99 7.66
C ILE A 163 13.79 15.00 8.61
N SER A 164 13.59 14.63 9.88
CA SER A 164 14.70 14.50 10.84
C SER A 164 15.50 13.22 10.67
N ASN A 165 15.08 12.31 9.78
CA ASN A 165 15.74 11.03 9.60
C ASN A 165 16.76 11.09 8.45
N ILE A 166 17.88 10.38 8.61
CA ILE A 166 18.93 10.20 7.59
C ILE A 166 18.38 9.76 6.24
N HIS A 167 17.26 9.04 6.22
CA HIS A 167 16.60 8.55 5.00
C HIS A 167 16.15 9.69 4.08
N TYR A 168 15.70 10.82 4.64
CA TYR A 168 15.30 11.97 3.83
C TYR A 168 16.45 12.49 2.96
N ASP A 169 17.60 12.73 3.57
CA ASP A 169 18.79 13.21 2.87
C ASP A 169 19.29 12.19 1.84
N ILE A 170 19.23 10.90 2.17
CA ILE A 170 19.58 9.82 1.25
C ILE A 170 18.68 9.85 0.00
N PHE A 171 17.36 9.87 0.16
CA PHE A 171 16.43 9.86 -0.95
C PHE A 171 16.52 11.13 -1.81
N LEU A 172 16.61 12.31 -1.17
CA LEU A 172 16.72 13.57 -1.89
C LEU A 172 18.02 13.63 -2.71
N LYS A 173 19.16 13.28 -2.11
CA LYS A 173 20.44 13.26 -2.81
C LYS A 173 20.47 12.24 -3.94
N ALA A 174 19.92 11.05 -3.73
CA ALA A 174 19.85 10.02 -4.76
C ALA A 174 18.96 10.44 -5.94
N ALA A 175 17.80 11.05 -5.68
CA ALA A 175 16.91 11.56 -6.72
C ALA A 175 17.58 12.64 -7.59
N LEU A 176 18.32 13.57 -6.95
CA LEU A 176 19.09 14.60 -7.63
C LEU A 176 20.21 14.02 -8.51
N ASN A 177 20.97 13.05 -7.98
CA ASN A 177 22.06 12.40 -8.71
C ASN A 177 21.57 11.60 -9.92
N ASN A 178 20.38 11.00 -9.82
CA ASN A 178 19.76 10.27 -10.93
C ASN A 178 19.07 11.19 -11.96
N HIS A 179 19.17 12.53 -11.78
CA HIS A 179 18.45 13.53 -12.57
C HIS A 179 16.94 13.27 -12.68
N ASN A 180 16.35 12.59 -11.69
CA ASN A 180 14.93 12.31 -11.64
C ASN A 180 14.18 13.51 -11.10
N LYS A 181 14.00 14.51 -11.97
CA LYS A 181 13.36 15.79 -11.65
C LYS A 181 11.99 15.60 -11.01
N LEU A 182 11.18 14.68 -11.53
CA LEU A 182 9.82 14.42 -11.03
C LEU A 182 9.84 13.85 -9.61
N LEU A 183 10.73 12.89 -9.32
CA LEU A 183 10.86 12.34 -7.97
C LEU A 183 11.40 13.38 -6.99
N THR A 184 12.37 14.20 -7.40
CA THR A 184 12.87 15.32 -6.60
C THR A 184 11.75 16.30 -6.27
N GLU A 185 10.95 16.70 -7.27
CA GLU A 185 9.79 17.58 -7.06
C GLU A 185 8.77 16.95 -6.12
N TRP A 186 8.46 15.67 -6.29
CA TRP A 186 7.53 14.94 -5.44
C TRP A 186 7.98 14.94 -3.97
N ILE A 187 9.26 14.62 -3.70
CA ILE A 187 9.83 14.61 -2.33
C ILE A 187 9.75 16.00 -1.69
N LEU A 188 10.08 17.06 -2.45
CA LEU A 188 10.07 18.44 -1.94
C LEU A 188 8.66 18.96 -1.65
N VAL A 189 7.68 18.63 -2.49
CA VAL A 189 6.28 19.03 -2.30
C VAL A 189 5.67 18.36 -1.06
N HIS A 190 5.85 17.05 -0.93
CA HIS A 190 5.29 16.30 0.19
C HIS A 190 6.01 16.56 1.53
N ASN A 191 7.23 17.11 1.49
CA ASN A 191 7.90 17.66 2.67
C ASN A 191 7.21 18.94 3.18
N LYS A 192 6.98 19.94 2.31
CA LYS A 192 6.41 21.24 2.71
C LYS A 192 5.03 21.12 3.35
N ILE A 193 4.24 20.14 2.92
CA ILE A 193 2.91 19.89 3.48
C ILE A 193 3.02 19.38 4.93
N ASN A 194 4.03 18.55 5.24
CA ASN A 194 4.26 18.00 6.58
C ASN A 194 4.76 19.07 7.58
N THR A 195 5.57 20.04 7.14
CA THR A 195 6.01 21.14 8.02
C THR A 195 4.86 22.08 8.37
N LEU A 196 3.94 22.33 7.43
CA LEU A 196 2.72 23.11 7.67
C LEU A 196 1.76 22.39 8.62
N SER A 197 1.55 21.07 8.48
CA SER A 197 0.64 20.33 9.38
C SER A 197 1.17 20.29 10.82
N ARG A 198 2.49 20.15 11.02
CA ARG A 198 3.13 20.23 12.35
C ARG A 198 2.93 21.59 13.01
N SER A 199 3.01 22.71 12.27
CA SER A 199 2.83 24.05 12.85
C SER A 199 1.41 24.35 13.34
N TYR A 200 0.40 23.59 12.89
CA TYR A 200 -0.99 23.71 13.39
C TYR A 200 -1.33 22.70 14.51
N SER A 201 -0.38 21.83 14.89
CA SER A 201 -0.58 20.74 15.85
C SER A 201 0.02 21.03 17.24
N GLU A 202 0.74 22.13 17.42
CA GLU A 202 1.31 22.53 18.71
C GLU A 202 0.43 23.63 19.36
N PRO A 203 -0.18 23.37 20.52
CA PRO A 203 -0.85 24.38 21.34
C PRO A 203 0.11 25.26 22.15
#